data_AF-A0A0D2N189-F1
#
_entry.id   AF-A0A0D2N189-F1
#
_cell.length_a   1.000
_cell.length_b   1.000
_cell.length_c   1.000
_cell.angle_alpha   90.00
_cell.angle_beta   90.00
_cell.angle_gamma   90.00
#
_symmetry.space_group_name_H-M   'P 1'
#
loop_
_entity.id
_entity.type
_entity.pdbx_description
1 polymer ?
#
loop_
_entity_poly.entity_id
_entity_poly.type
_entity_poly.pdbx_seq_one_letter_code
_entity_poly.pdbx_strand_id
1 'polypeptide(L)'
;MPSRDKLLRSAQTFCDAFSEKQDVQTLLSYFSATHEVSAIEYGLPVLAAFLGKPFKGKSGIRQYFELIGSLLSYNNMSFSEYLVDSETMKVSVKGAATFTWLSTGQSWDEIFTYTLDFDDELKLVRYQVWADSGAAFLAGHGKLRPESELHTTT
;
A
#
# COMPACT_ATOMS: atom_id res chain seq x y z
N MET A 1 -20.81 4.72 17.06
CA MET A 1 -20.20 4.63 15.73
C MET A 1 -19.49 5.93 15.40
N PRO A 2 -18.21 5.90 15.02
CA PRO A 2 -17.48 7.08 14.56
C PRO A 2 -18.16 7.74 13.35
N SER A 3 -18.07 9.06 13.22
CA SER A 3 -18.65 9.74 12.06
C SER A 3 -17.81 9.49 10.80
N ARG A 4 -18.47 9.55 9.64
CA ARG A 4 -17.82 9.49 8.32
C ARG A 4 -16.56 10.38 8.24
N ASP A 5 -16.64 11.60 8.78
CA ASP A 5 -15.52 12.56 8.76
C ASP A 5 -14.36 12.19 9.68
N LYS A 6 -14.61 11.48 10.78
CA LYS A 6 -13.53 10.97 11.63
C LYS A 6 -12.82 9.79 10.98
N LEU A 7 -13.58 8.91 10.34
CA LEU A 7 -13.06 7.76 9.60
C LEU A 7 -12.22 8.23 8.40
N LEU A 8 -12.74 9.19 7.62
CA LEU A 8 -12.00 9.84 6.54
C LEU A 8 -10.67 10.44 7.01
N ARG A 9 -10.70 11.25 8.08
CA ARG A 9 -9.49 11.88 8.62
C ARG A 9 -8.47 10.85 9.08
N SER A 10 -8.91 9.76 9.71
CA SER A 10 -8.00 8.70 10.17
C SER A 10 -7.32 7.99 9.00
N ALA A 11 -8.06 7.73 7.91
CA ALA A 11 -7.48 7.21 6.67
C ALA A 11 -6.50 8.20 6.03
N GLN A 12 -6.85 9.48 5.95
CA GLN A 12 -5.97 10.53 5.42
C GLN A 12 -4.67 10.62 6.21
N THR A 13 -4.73 10.70 7.54
CA THR A 13 -3.51 10.78 8.38
C THR A 13 -2.59 9.59 8.19
N PHE A 14 -3.12 8.36 8.06
CA PHE A 14 -2.29 7.20 7.75
C PHE A 14 -1.66 7.30 6.34
N CYS A 15 -2.46 7.68 5.33
CA CYS A 15 -1.98 7.86 3.96
C CYS A 15 -0.91 8.95 3.87
N ASP A 16 -1.11 10.08 4.55
CA ASP A 16 -0.17 11.19 4.64
C ASP A 16 1.15 10.72 5.27
N ALA A 17 1.07 10.05 6.43
CA ALA A 17 2.25 9.49 7.09
C ALA A 17 3.02 8.50 6.19
N PHE A 18 2.32 7.68 5.41
CA PHE A 18 2.96 6.82 4.42
C PHE A 18 3.60 7.65 3.30
N SER A 19 2.89 8.60 2.68
CA SER A 19 3.43 9.44 1.60
C SER A 19 4.66 10.26 2.01
N GLU A 20 4.71 10.70 3.27
CA GLU A 20 5.80 11.46 3.88
C GLU A 20 7.00 10.59 4.28
N LYS A 21 6.96 9.28 4.05
CA LYS A 21 8.01 8.33 4.41
C LYS A 21 8.29 8.32 5.92
N GLN A 22 7.24 8.46 6.73
CA GLN A 22 7.37 8.29 8.19
C GLN A 22 7.92 6.90 8.50
N ASP A 23 8.63 6.78 9.62
CA ASP A 23 9.30 5.54 9.98
C ASP A 23 8.30 4.41 10.31
N VAL A 24 8.78 3.17 10.27
CA VAL A 24 7.94 1.97 10.50
C VAL A 24 7.29 1.98 11.88
N GLN A 25 7.93 2.54 12.92
CA GLN A 25 7.32 2.63 14.25
C GLN A 25 6.13 3.60 14.25
N THR A 26 6.26 4.72 13.55
CA THR A 26 5.16 5.67 13.33
C THR A 26 4.01 5.03 12.56
N LEU A 27 4.28 4.32 11.45
CA LEU A 27 3.25 3.60 10.69
C LEU A 27 2.54 2.54 11.54
N LEU A 28 3.29 1.79 12.35
CA LEU A 28 2.71 0.79 13.25
C LEU A 28 1.77 1.41 14.30
N SER A 29 1.95 2.66 14.69
CA SER A 29 1.09 3.32 15.70
C SER A 29 -0.36 3.55 15.24
N TYR A 30 -0.61 3.50 13.92
CA TYR A 30 -1.95 3.61 13.33
C TYR A 30 -2.75 2.30 13.42
N PHE A 31 -2.09 1.16 13.60
CA PHE A 31 -2.74 -0.15 13.70
C PHE A 31 -3.31 -0.40 15.10
N SER A 32 -4.40 -1.16 15.17
CA SER A 32 -5.07 -1.52 16.42
C SER A 32 -4.12 -2.26 17.37
N ALA A 33 -4.31 -2.03 18.67
CA ALA A 33 -3.64 -2.78 19.74
C ALA A 33 -4.58 -3.80 20.42
N THR A 34 -5.88 -3.67 20.18
CA THR A 34 -6.94 -4.46 20.84
C THR A 34 -7.54 -5.53 19.94
N HIS A 35 -7.30 -5.45 18.62
CA HIS A 35 -7.78 -6.39 17.61
C HIS A 35 -6.64 -7.07 16.86
N GLU A 36 -6.91 -8.23 16.25
CA GLU A 36 -5.98 -8.84 15.30
C GLU A 36 -5.84 -7.92 14.07
N VAL A 37 -4.60 -7.62 13.71
CA VAL A 37 -4.27 -6.75 12.58
C VAL A 37 -3.64 -7.53 11.44
N SER A 38 -3.87 -7.12 10.19
CA SER A 38 -3.21 -7.71 9.03
C SER A 38 -2.94 -6.73 7.90
N ALA A 39 -1.88 -7.01 7.13
CA ALA A 39 -1.56 -6.36 5.87
C ALA A 39 -1.55 -7.41 4.77
N ILE A 40 -2.11 -7.09 3.61
CA ILE A 40 -2.06 -7.97 2.44
C ILE A 40 -2.00 -7.12 1.17
N GLU A 41 -1.07 -7.50 0.29
CA GLU A 41 -1.05 -7.01 -1.07
C GLU A 41 -1.46 -8.14 -1.99
N TYR A 42 -2.56 -7.94 -2.71
CA TYR A 42 -3.16 -8.97 -3.55
C TYR A 42 -2.39 -9.10 -4.85
N GLY A 43 -2.14 -10.34 -5.25
CA GLY A 43 -1.39 -10.66 -6.46
C GLY A 43 -0.91 -12.11 -6.43
N LEU A 44 -0.30 -12.54 -7.53
CA LEU A 44 0.26 -13.88 -7.62
C LEU A 44 1.61 -13.93 -6.86
N PRO A 45 1.79 -14.82 -5.86
CA PRO A 45 3.00 -14.83 -5.01
C PRO A 45 4.33 -15.00 -5.74
N VAL A 46 4.32 -15.60 -6.95
CA VAL A 46 5.54 -15.77 -7.76
C VAL A 46 6.06 -14.46 -8.34
N LEU A 47 5.24 -13.41 -8.36
CA LEU A 47 5.61 -12.11 -8.93
C LEU A 47 6.46 -11.27 -7.97
N ALA A 48 6.20 -11.35 -6.65
CA ALA A 48 7.03 -10.70 -5.64
C ALA A 48 6.78 -11.29 -4.25
N ALA A 49 7.79 -11.23 -3.38
CA ALA A 49 7.78 -11.87 -2.05
C ALA A 49 6.70 -11.33 -1.08
N PHE A 50 6.17 -10.14 -1.35
CA PHE A 50 5.12 -9.47 -0.56
C PHE A 50 3.70 -9.77 -1.04
N LEU A 51 3.52 -10.45 -2.17
CA LEU A 51 2.21 -10.66 -2.79
C LEU A 51 1.51 -11.94 -2.32
N GLY A 52 0.18 -11.86 -2.24
CA GLY A 52 -0.72 -13.01 -2.11
C GLY A 52 -0.67 -13.75 -0.78
N LYS A 53 -0.01 -13.17 0.24
CA LYS A 53 0.01 -13.71 1.61
C LYS A 53 -0.30 -12.60 2.63
N PRO A 54 -1.12 -12.88 3.66
CA PRO A 54 -1.35 -11.93 4.73
C PRO A 54 -0.18 -11.91 5.71
N PHE A 55 0.25 -10.72 6.08
CA PHE A 55 1.15 -10.44 7.19
C PHE A 55 0.31 -10.14 8.43
N LYS A 56 0.34 -11.03 9.43
CA LYS A 56 -0.59 -10.98 10.58
C LYS A 56 0.10 -10.51 11.86
N GLY A 57 -0.66 -9.80 12.70
CA GLY A 57 -0.20 -9.21 13.94
C GLY A 57 0.81 -8.07 13.72
N LYS A 58 1.11 -7.31 14.76
CA LYS A 58 2.03 -6.15 14.69
C LYS A 58 3.41 -6.52 14.14
N SER A 59 3.92 -7.71 14.46
CA SER A 59 5.19 -8.21 13.91
C SER A 59 5.10 -8.48 12.42
N GLY A 60 3.99 -9.03 11.94
CA GLY A 60 3.72 -9.20 10.50
C GLY A 60 3.64 -7.87 9.77
N ILE A 61 2.89 -6.90 10.31
CA ILE A 61 2.80 -5.55 9.71
C ILE A 61 4.18 -4.90 9.59
N ARG A 62 5.02 -5.03 10.63
CA ARG A 62 6.41 -4.55 10.59
C ARG A 62 7.19 -5.21 9.45
N GLN A 63 7.14 -6.55 9.37
CA GLN A 63 7.81 -7.30 8.31
C GLN A 63 7.34 -6.88 6.92
N TYR A 64 6.05 -6.55 6.75
CA TYR A 64 5.52 -6.06 5.48
C TYR A 64 6.18 -4.74 5.08
N PHE A 65 6.16 -3.72 5.94
CA PHE A 65 6.74 -2.42 5.62
C PHE A 65 8.26 -2.47 5.44
N GLU A 66 8.96 -3.26 6.26
CA GLU A 66 10.41 -3.48 6.12
C GLU A 66 10.74 -4.22 4.81
N LEU A 67 9.96 -5.23 4.42
CA LEU A 67 10.14 -5.94 3.16
C LEU A 67 9.92 -5.01 1.96
N ILE A 68 8.81 -4.26 1.93
CA ILE A 68 8.53 -3.30 0.86
C ILE A 68 9.65 -2.26 0.79
N GLY A 69 10.04 -1.64 1.91
CA GLY A 69 11.12 -0.65 1.94
C GLY A 69 12.50 -1.19 1.58
N SER A 70 12.72 -2.50 1.70
CA SER A 70 13.97 -3.16 1.26
C SER A 70 14.02 -3.44 -0.24
N LEU A 71 12.87 -3.47 -0.92
CA LEU A 71 12.75 -3.80 -2.34
C LEU A 71 12.48 -2.56 -3.20
N LEU A 72 11.71 -1.62 -2.66
CA LEU A 72 11.15 -0.49 -3.39
C LEU A 72 11.48 0.82 -2.69
N SER A 73 11.69 1.86 -3.49
CA SER A 73 11.50 3.25 -3.06
C SER A 73 10.38 3.88 -3.88
N TYR A 74 9.86 5.01 -3.40
CA TYR A 74 8.86 5.77 -4.12
C TYR A 74 9.08 7.27 -4.00
N ASN A 75 8.53 8.01 -4.95
CA ASN A 75 8.41 9.47 -4.92
C ASN A 75 7.06 9.91 -5.46
N ASN A 76 6.73 11.20 -5.27
CA ASN A 76 5.50 11.82 -5.77
C ASN A 76 4.22 11.09 -5.36
N MET A 77 4.22 10.47 -4.17
CA MET A 77 3.07 9.72 -3.68
C MET A 77 1.94 10.66 -3.32
N SER A 78 0.74 10.35 -3.80
CA SER A 78 -0.48 11.11 -3.53
C SER A 78 -1.67 10.18 -3.39
N PHE A 79 -2.66 10.64 -2.62
CA PHE A 79 -3.89 9.92 -2.35
C PHE A 79 -5.10 10.78 -2.68
N SER A 80 -6.11 10.16 -3.30
CA SER A 80 -7.31 10.84 -3.79
C SER A 80 -8.50 9.88 -3.82
N GLU A 81 -9.69 10.42 -4.12
CA GLU A 81 -10.91 9.61 -4.34
C GLU A 81 -11.27 8.70 -3.15
N TYR A 82 -11.20 9.24 -1.94
CA TYR A 82 -11.61 8.53 -0.73
C TYR A 82 -13.11 8.20 -0.74
N LEU A 83 -13.42 6.91 -0.67
CA LEU A 83 -14.76 6.39 -0.45
C LEU A 83 -14.87 5.87 0.99
N VAL A 84 -15.84 6.36 1.73
CA VAL A 84 -16.02 6.04 3.15
C VAL A 84 -17.31 5.26 3.34
N ASP A 85 -17.20 4.08 3.92
CA ASP A 85 -18.31 3.28 4.41
C ASP A 85 -18.27 3.24 5.94
N SER A 86 -19.14 4.05 6.56
CA SER A 86 -19.26 4.12 8.01
C SER A 86 -20.05 2.97 8.63
N GLU A 87 -20.79 2.19 7.84
CA GLU A 87 -21.52 1.01 8.35
C GLU A 87 -20.57 -0.15 8.58
N THR A 88 -19.60 -0.34 7.67
CA THR A 88 -18.60 -1.41 7.77
C THR A 88 -17.24 -0.95 8.29
N MET A 89 -17.10 0.34 8.64
CA MET A 89 -15.87 0.95 9.14
C MET A 89 -14.70 0.82 8.17
N LYS A 90 -14.95 1.12 6.89
CA LYS A 90 -13.96 1.00 5.82
C LYS A 90 -13.74 2.29 5.05
N VAL A 91 -12.52 2.46 4.56
CA VAL A 91 -12.17 3.49 3.59
C VAL A 91 -11.42 2.87 2.43
N SER A 92 -11.93 3.06 1.22
CA SER A 92 -11.19 2.77 -0.01
C SER A 92 -10.59 4.07 -0.55
N VAL A 93 -9.38 4.01 -1.08
CA VAL A 93 -8.65 5.21 -1.56
C VAL A 93 -7.79 4.86 -2.76
N LYS A 94 -7.76 5.76 -3.76
CA LYS A 94 -6.86 5.68 -4.90
C LYS A 94 -5.53 6.32 -4.54
N GLY A 95 -4.44 5.58 -4.73
CA GLY A 95 -3.08 6.10 -4.62
C GLY A 95 -2.40 6.20 -5.98
N ALA A 96 -1.46 7.13 -6.08
CA ALA A 96 -0.58 7.28 -7.23
C ALA A 96 0.85 7.57 -6.76
N ALA A 97 1.86 6.95 -7.36
CA ALA A 97 3.27 7.24 -7.07
C ALA A 97 4.18 6.75 -8.20
N THR A 98 5.41 7.26 -8.25
CA THR A 98 6.48 6.63 -9.03
C THR A 98 7.24 5.68 -8.10
N PHE A 99 7.23 4.39 -8.40
CA PHE A 99 7.99 3.38 -7.68
C PHE A 99 9.29 3.06 -8.42
N THR A 100 10.32 2.70 -7.66
CA THR A 100 11.61 2.25 -8.17
C THR A 100 12.01 0.98 -7.46
N TRP A 101 12.30 -0.08 -8.22
CA TRP A 101 12.89 -1.30 -7.69
C TRP A 101 14.38 -1.08 -7.40
N LEU A 102 14.78 -1.22 -6.14
CA LEU A 102 16.08 -0.77 -5.66
C LEU A 102 17.26 -1.50 -6.30
N SER A 103 17.16 -2.81 -6.49
CA SER A 103 18.28 -3.60 -7.02
C SER A 103 18.55 -3.41 -8.51
N THR A 104 17.55 -2.96 -9.28
CA THR A 104 17.67 -2.78 -10.74
C THR A 104 17.63 -1.32 -11.15
N GLY A 105 17.16 -0.43 -10.28
CA GLY A 105 16.94 0.99 -10.58
C GLY A 105 15.76 1.25 -11.52
N GLN A 106 15.03 0.22 -11.95
CA GLN A 106 13.90 0.39 -12.87
C GLN A 106 12.70 0.99 -12.14
N SER A 107 12.05 1.96 -12.77
CA SER A 107 10.96 2.74 -12.19
C SER A 107 9.72 2.73 -13.08
N TRP A 108 8.55 2.81 -12.46
CA TRP A 108 7.26 2.93 -13.14
C TRP A 108 6.35 3.88 -12.37
N ASP A 109 5.45 4.53 -13.11
CA ASP A 109 4.33 5.24 -12.51
C ASP A 109 3.19 4.25 -12.26
N GLU A 110 2.61 4.33 -11.07
CA GLU A 110 1.60 3.37 -10.64
C GLU A 110 0.36 4.08 -10.11
N ILE A 111 -0.80 3.55 -10.50
CA ILE A 111 -2.07 3.78 -9.81
C ILE A 111 -2.43 2.50 -9.05
N PHE A 112 -2.68 2.63 -7.77
CA PHE A 112 -3.05 1.53 -6.88
C PHE A 112 -4.25 1.92 -6.02
N THR A 113 -4.81 0.96 -5.30
CA THR A 113 -5.90 1.23 -4.35
C THR A 113 -5.66 0.54 -3.03
N TYR A 114 -6.02 1.23 -1.95
CA TYR A 114 -6.11 0.64 -0.62
C TYR A 114 -7.57 0.38 -0.26
N THR A 115 -7.80 -0.67 0.54
CA THR A 115 -8.97 -0.78 1.41
C THR A 115 -8.50 -0.88 2.85
N LEU A 116 -8.87 0.12 3.64
CA LEU A 116 -8.50 0.32 5.02
C LEU A 116 -9.69 0.00 5.91
N ASP A 117 -9.58 -1.06 6.72
CA ASP A 117 -10.59 -1.42 7.71
C ASP A 117 -10.17 -0.90 9.08
N PHE A 118 -11.13 -0.36 9.84
CA PHE A 118 -10.89 0.27 11.14
C PHE A 118 -11.68 -0.40 12.27
N ASP A 119 -11.15 -0.32 13.48
CA ASP A 119 -11.91 -0.60 14.70
C ASP A 119 -12.69 0.64 15.19
N ASP A 120 -13.43 0.48 16.29
CA ASP A 120 -14.21 1.55 16.91
C ASP A 120 -13.36 2.71 17.45
N GLU A 121 -12.06 2.49 17.66
CA GLU A 121 -11.08 3.50 18.07
C GLU A 121 -10.39 4.18 16.87
N LEU A 122 -10.86 3.91 15.65
CA LEU A 122 -10.32 4.43 14.39
C LEU A 122 -8.86 4.00 14.16
N LYS A 123 -8.48 2.83 14.65
CA LYS A 123 -7.20 2.19 14.36
C LYS A 123 -7.36 1.14 13.26
N LEU A 124 -6.34 1.00 12.41
CA LEU A 124 -6.35 0.04 11.31
C LEU A 124 -6.35 -1.40 11.83
N VAL A 125 -7.27 -2.21 11.33
CA VAL A 125 -7.30 -3.67 11.54
C VAL A 125 -6.93 -4.44 10.28
N ARG A 126 -7.26 -3.92 9.09
CA ARG A 126 -6.79 -4.50 7.82
C ARG A 126 -6.29 -3.42 6.87
N TYR A 127 -5.09 -3.63 6.37
CA TYR A 127 -4.46 -2.84 5.32
C TYR A 127 -4.38 -3.71 4.06
N GLN A 128 -5.18 -3.39 3.05
CA GLN A 128 -5.34 -4.21 1.84
C GLN A 128 -4.95 -3.40 0.62
N VAL A 129 -4.11 -3.96 -0.26
CA VAL A 129 -3.53 -3.26 -1.41
C VAL A 129 -3.78 -4.03 -2.71
N TRP A 130 -4.21 -3.32 -3.75
CA TRP A 130 -4.20 -3.79 -5.14
C TRP A 130 -3.35 -2.83 -5.98
N ALA A 131 -2.39 -3.39 -6.68
CA ALA A 131 -1.26 -2.72 -7.29
C ALA A 131 -0.87 -3.41 -8.62
N ASP A 132 -0.01 -2.78 -9.41
CA ASP A 132 0.54 -3.36 -10.65
C ASP A 132 1.69 -4.31 -10.35
N SER A 133 1.32 -5.52 -9.92
CA SER A 133 2.26 -6.62 -9.71
C SER A 133 3.06 -7.03 -10.96
N GLY A 134 2.58 -6.71 -12.16
CA GLY A 134 3.27 -6.97 -13.42
C GLY A 134 4.45 -6.03 -13.62
N ALA A 135 4.24 -4.73 -13.42
CA ALA A 135 5.29 -3.72 -13.44
C ALA A 135 6.35 -4.01 -12.38
N ALA A 136 5.93 -4.30 -11.14
CA ALA A 136 6.84 -4.66 -10.05
C ALA A 136 7.70 -5.90 -10.38
N PHE A 137 7.09 -6.95 -10.93
CA PHE A 137 7.81 -8.15 -11.36
C PHE A 137 8.84 -7.85 -12.45
N LEU A 138 8.43 -7.14 -13.51
CA LEU A 138 9.33 -6.80 -14.61
C LEU A 138 10.49 -5.90 -14.13
N ALA A 139 10.19 -4.89 -13.31
CA ALA A 139 11.18 -4.01 -12.71
C ALA A 139 12.19 -4.78 -11.85
N GLY A 140 11.72 -5.69 -11.00
CA GLY A 140 12.59 -6.52 -10.15
C GLY A 140 13.50 -7.47 -10.93
N HIS A 141 13.15 -7.80 -12.17
CA HIS A 141 13.95 -8.64 -13.06
C HIS A 141 14.78 -7.85 -14.09
N GLY A 142 14.74 -6.51 -14.06
CA GLY A 142 15.46 -5.69 -15.04
C GLY A 142 14.83 -5.75 -16.45
N LYS A 143 13.54 -6.09 -16.54
CA LYS A 143 12.82 -6.33 -17.80
C LYS A 143 11.71 -5.31 -18.07
N LEU A 144 11.56 -4.29 -17.22
CA LEU A 144 10.61 -3.21 -17.47
C LEU A 144 11.09 -2.40 -18.68
N ARG A 145 10.26 -2.37 -19.73
CA ARG A 145 10.54 -1.58 -20.93
C ARG A 145 9.85 -0.22 -20.83
N PRO A 146 10.43 0.85 -21.40
CA PRO A 146 9.75 2.12 -21.54
C PRO A 146 8.43 1.97 -22.30
N GLU A 147 7.38 2.71 -21.90
CA GLU A 147 6.10 2.74 -22.63
C GLU A 147 6.27 3.11 -24.11
N SER A 148 7.25 3.95 -24.43
CA SER A 148 7.56 4.35 -25.81
C SER A 148 7.91 3.17 -26.73
N GLU A 149 8.36 2.04 -26.19
CA GLU A 149 8.73 0.84 -26.95
C GLU A 149 7.54 -0.14 -27.11
N LEU A 150 6.45 0.04 -26.38
CA LEU A 150 5.27 -0.83 -26.45
C LEU A 150 4.38 -0.50 -27.66
N HIS A 151 4.41 0.74 -28.14
CA HIS A 151 3.58 1.21 -29.26
C HIS A 151 4.25 1.09 -30.64
N THR A 152 5.51 0.65 -30.72
CA THR A 152 6.29 0.55 -31.98
C THR A 152 6.07 -0.72 -32.79
N THR A 153 5.11 -1.58 -32.42
CA THR A 153 4.80 -2.80 -33.19
C THR A 153 3.42 -2.66 -33.80
N THR A 154 3.35 -2.13 -35.03
CA THR A 154 2.17 -2.24 -35.92
C THR A 154 2.61 -2.89 -37.22
#